data_AF-A0A225DW34-F1
#
_entry.id   AF-A0A225DW34-F1
#
_cell.length_a   1.000
_cell.length_b   1.000
_cell.length_c   1.000
_cell.angle_alpha   90.00
_cell.angle_beta   90.00
_cell.angle_gamma   90.00
#
_symmetry.space_group_name_H-M   'P 1'
#
loop_
_entity.id
_entity.type
_entity.pdbx_description
1 polymer ?
#
loop_
_entity_poly.entity_id
_entity_poly.type
_entity_poly.pdbx_seq_one_letter_code
_entity_poly.pdbx_strand_id
1 'polypeptide(L)'
;MGFPSSNAGALSTDVAQLGQVKLATYASGVAYAVGDIVIGSDGNYYQCIAASTGNNPTTDAYTYWKLWFVAANVSLAVGTSSRFSTIANALLFCRDCVVAPTNSVTLALASQTFLNTAITINGPQSGNLIISGSGSTILGVAISTTCVTIPADGINLTIYNLVINGSSPNGQIGINQTGRSRTTISGSTIENVVIGAQIGDGELNIATSVTITGCTLGVRTYGPGFFFSSNNNLTITACGTGIDLTAGMGHVQLYNGYITNCTLSAVSAAYGGEALIQGMQLYGNAQVVLAQQGAKVSVAGCTYPLTTPNIGNTALFSPPLGVLSNYGGLVAGPGFNGMTAYDPFIDTTGTNVTAHTPTWGGAWSIVGGAGQISSNALIPNGASSPGNTIVYMSLGKGDYTISCDFTAPASGSWSGQIWTRLGTGTINQNGYQIFYDTNTNKITLQKVVSNVFTPVGTAYSYTWAASATHTLTVSMSGSSIMVQLDGATAITATDSTYANTLQSAGVGWYYLGSGSYTNYPTLKNFRAL
;
A
#
# COMPACT_ATOMS: atom_id res chain seq x y z
N MET A 1 -45.17 -19.99 17.95
CA MET A 1 -45.17 -20.44 16.55
C MET A 1 -44.32 -21.70 16.48
N GLY A 2 -44.97 -22.87 16.45
CA GLY A 2 -44.29 -24.16 16.50
C GLY A 2 -43.78 -24.56 15.12
N PHE A 3 -42.48 -24.86 15.03
CA PHE A 3 -41.90 -25.47 13.83
C PHE A 3 -42.29 -26.96 13.82
N PRO A 4 -42.76 -27.50 12.68
CA PRO A 4 -43.11 -28.91 12.59
C PRO A 4 -41.84 -29.76 12.62
N SER A 5 -41.82 -30.76 13.51
CA SER A 5 -40.79 -31.81 13.53
C SER A 5 -40.92 -32.65 12.26
N SER A 6 -40.07 -32.40 11.28
CA SER A 6 -39.99 -33.20 10.07
C SER A 6 -39.39 -34.57 10.39
N ASN A 7 -40.17 -35.61 10.04
CA ASN A 7 -39.81 -37.02 9.97
C ASN A 7 -38.34 -37.28 9.62
N ALA A 8 -37.57 -37.78 10.60
CA ALA A 8 -36.34 -38.54 10.38
C ALA A 8 -36.69 -39.97 9.88
N GLY A 9 -37.46 -40.04 8.79
CA GLY A 9 -37.86 -41.29 8.16
C GLY A 9 -36.74 -41.83 7.27
N ALA A 10 -36.05 -42.86 7.77
CA ALA A 10 -35.38 -43.93 7.02
C ALA A 10 -34.65 -43.53 5.72
N LEU A 11 -33.46 -42.96 5.85
CA LEU A 11 -32.47 -42.80 4.77
C LEU A 11 -31.21 -43.64 5.06
N SER A 12 -31.34 -44.79 5.75
CA SER A 12 -30.20 -45.50 6.33
C SER A 12 -30.02 -46.97 5.93
N THR A 13 -30.60 -47.45 4.83
CA THR A 13 -30.34 -48.85 4.38
C THR A 13 -30.11 -49.04 2.89
N ASP A 14 -30.57 -48.13 2.00
CA ASP A 14 -30.34 -48.30 0.54
C ASP A 14 -28.96 -47.81 0.05
N VAL A 15 -28.20 -47.09 0.88
CA VAL A 15 -26.82 -46.69 0.52
C VAL A 15 -25.82 -47.83 0.73
N ALA A 16 -26.14 -48.81 1.59
CA ALA A 16 -25.30 -49.98 1.83
C ALA A 16 -25.38 -51.05 0.71
N GLN A 17 -26.32 -50.90 -0.22
CA GLN A 17 -26.55 -51.85 -1.33
C GLN A 17 -26.24 -51.28 -2.73
N LEU A 18 -25.69 -50.08 -2.83
CA LEU A 18 -24.85 -49.71 -3.97
C LEU A 18 -23.54 -50.51 -3.83
N GLY A 19 -23.64 -51.80 -4.16
CA GLY A 19 -22.53 -52.74 -4.09
C GLY A 19 -21.30 -52.10 -4.70
N GLN A 20 -20.21 -52.10 -3.93
CA GLN A 20 -18.90 -51.57 -4.28
C GLN A 20 -18.65 -51.78 -5.77
N VAL A 21 -18.92 -50.76 -6.59
CA VAL A 21 -18.78 -50.87 -8.05
C VAL A 21 -17.29 -51.09 -8.24
N LYS A 22 -16.91 -52.35 -8.47
CA LYS A 22 -15.52 -52.74 -8.59
C LYS A 22 -15.06 -52.23 -9.94
N LEU A 23 -14.57 -50.99 -9.94
CA LEU A 23 -14.03 -50.36 -11.11
C LEU A 23 -12.80 -51.16 -11.57
N ALA A 24 -12.80 -51.55 -12.84
CA ALA A 24 -11.72 -52.34 -13.40
C ALA A 24 -10.46 -51.49 -13.59
N THR A 25 -9.29 -52.07 -13.36
CA THR A 25 -8.02 -51.46 -13.79
C THR A 25 -7.95 -51.50 -15.32
N TYR A 26 -7.45 -50.42 -15.92
CA TYR A 26 -7.23 -50.37 -17.37
C TYR A 26 -6.34 -51.53 -17.85
N ALA A 27 -6.79 -52.22 -18.89
CA ALA A 27 -6.07 -53.24 -19.63
C ALA A 27 -6.09 -52.92 -21.14
N SER A 28 -4.94 -53.03 -21.81
CA SER A 28 -4.78 -52.65 -23.23
C SER A 28 -5.54 -53.54 -24.23
N GLY A 29 -5.84 -54.79 -23.87
CA GLY A 29 -6.58 -55.72 -24.73
C GLY A 29 -8.10 -55.59 -24.67
N VAL A 30 -8.63 -54.71 -23.82
CA VAL A 30 -10.08 -54.55 -23.60
C VAL A 30 -10.61 -53.37 -24.41
N ALA A 31 -11.76 -53.56 -25.06
CA ALA A 31 -12.50 -52.48 -25.70
C ALA A 31 -13.37 -51.77 -24.65
N TYR A 32 -13.28 -50.45 -24.57
CA TYR A 32 -14.08 -49.61 -23.67
C TYR A 32 -15.09 -48.79 -24.48
N ALA A 33 -16.32 -48.76 -23.99
CA ALA A 33 -17.39 -47.92 -24.52
C ALA A 33 -17.37 -46.52 -23.88
N VAL A 34 -18.00 -45.56 -24.55
CA VAL A 34 -18.18 -44.21 -23.98
C VAL A 34 -18.94 -44.30 -22.66
N GLY A 35 -18.42 -43.67 -21.62
CA GLY A 35 -18.96 -43.67 -20.27
C GLY A 35 -18.28 -44.65 -19.32
N ASP A 36 -17.55 -45.66 -19.83
CA ASP A 36 -16.82 -46.62 -18.99
C ASP A 36 -15.79 -45.90 -18.11
N ILE A 37 -15.68 -46.33 -16.85
CA ILE A 37 -14.73 -45.79 -15.88
C ILE A 37 -13.71 -46.85 -15.52
N VAL A 38 -12.43 -46.50 -15.60
CA VAL A 38 -11.30 -47.40 -15.26
C VAL A 38 -10.33 -46.73 -14.30
N ILE A 39 -9.59 -47.57 -13.57
CA ILE A 39 -8.45 -47.13 -12.75
C ILE A 39 -7.20 -47.17 -13.64
N GLY A 40 -6.55 -46.02 -13.82
CA GLY A 40 -5.28 -45.92 -14.54
C GLY A 40 -4.10 -46.49 -13.75
N SER A 41 -2.95 -46.63 -14.42
CA SER A 41 -1.72 -47.12 -13.79
C SER A 41 -1.15 -46.19 -12.69
N ASP A 42 -1.66 -44.96 -12.61
CA ASP A 42 -1.33 -43.94 -11.61
C ASP A 42 -2.30 -43.93 -10.42
N GLY A 43 -3.28 -44.85 -10.38
CA GLY A 43 -4.28 -44.95 -9.33
C GLY A 43 -5.44 -43.95 -9.44
N ASN A 44 -5.46 -43.10 -10.46
CA ASN A 44 -6.56 -42.18 -10.72
C ASN A 44 -7.65 -42.84 -11.58
N TYR A 45 -8.84 -42.23 -11.59
CA TYR A 45 -9.99 -42.77 -12.31
C TYR A 45 -10.23 -41.95 -13.57
N TYR A 46 -10.48 -42.65 -14.67
CA TYR A 46 -10.65 -42.07 -15.99
C TYR A 46 -11.96 -42.53 -16.60
N GLN A 47 -12.69 -41.60 -17.22
CA GLN A 47 -13.90 -41.90 -17.97
C GLN A 47 -13.58 -41.91 -19.47
N CYS A 48 -14.00 -42.96 -20.16
CA CYS A 48 -13.91 -43.07 -21.61
C CYS A 48 -14.91 -42.11 -22.26
N ILE A 49 -14.44 -41.22 -23.14
CA ILE A 49 -15.25 -40.22 -23.84
C ILE A 49 -15.45 -40.55 -25.33
N ALA A 50 -14.64 -41.46 -25.87
CA ALA A 50 -14.76 -42.02 -27.21
C ALA A 50 -14.35 -43.49 -27.16
N ALA A 51 -15.15 -44.37 -27.79
CA ALA A 51 -14.89 -45.81 -27.78
C ALA A 51 -13.47 -46.14 -28.25
N SER A 52 -12.80 -47.04 -27.55
CA SER A 52 -11.35 -47.22 -27.68
C SER A 52 -10.89 -48.62 -27.25
N THR A 53 -9.86 -49.14 -27.94
CA THR A 53 -9.13 -50.35 -27.56
C THR A 53 -7.64 -50.03 -27.59
N GLY A 54 -6.89 -50.40 -26.54
CA GLY A 54 -5.43 -50.23 -26.49
C GLY A 54 -4.90 -48.83 -26.15
N ASN A 55 -5.74 -47.79 -26.09
CA ASN A 55 -5.30 -46.45 -25.71
C ASN A 55 -5.26 -46.28 -24.19
N ASN A 56 -4.06 -46.02 -23.63
CA ASN A 56 -3.85 -45.90 -22.20
C ASN A 56 -4.34 -44.54 -21.65
N PRO A 57 -5.23 -44.51 -20.63
CA PRO A 57 -5.75 -43.28 -20.04
C PRO A 57 -4.69 -42.36 -19.42
N THR A 58 -3.55 -42.89 -18.97
CA THR A 58 -2.49 -42.06 -18.34
C THR A 58 -1.60 -41.34 -19.35
N THR A 59 -1.64 -41.73 -20.62
CA THR A 59 -0.91 -41.08 -21.72
C THR A 59 -1.83 -40.40 -22.74
N ASP A 60 -3.13 -40.67 -22.72
CA ASP A 60 -4.11 -40.06 -23.62
C ASP A 60 -4.21 -38.55 -23.43
N ALA A 61 -4.30 -37.78 -24.51
CA ALA A 61 -4.32 -36.33 -24.48
C ALA A 61 -5.74 -35.77 -24.69
N TYR A 62 -6.73 -36.34 -23.99
CA TYR A 62 -8.16 -36.01 -24.12
C TYR A 62 -8.78 -36.44 -25.47
N THR A 63 -8.27 -37.52 -26.07
CA THR A 63 -8.87 -38.09 -27.30
C THR A 63 -9.89 -39.15 -26.97
N TYR A 64 -9.55 -40.05 -26.03
CA TYR A 64 -10.39 -41.18 -25.65
C TYR A 64 -10.77 -41.17 -24.18
N TRP A 65 -10.00 -40.48 -23.34
CA TRP A 65 -10.17 -40.48 -21.89
C TRP A 65 -10.22 -39.06 -21.35
N LYS A 66 -10.93 -38.89 -20.23
CA LYS A 66 -10.82 -37.70 -19.36
C LYS A 66 -10.64 -38.13 -17.91
N LEU A 67 -10.07 -37.26 -17.08
CA LEU A 67 -10.03 -37.48 -15.63
C LEU A 67 -11.46 -37.44 -15.08
N TRP A 68 -11.77 -38.42 -14.22
CA TRP A 68 -13.06 -38.53 -13.54
C TRP A 68 -12.92 -38.28 -12.04
N PHE A 69 -11.96 -38.94 -11.39
CA PHE A 69 -11.68 -38.75 -9.96
C PHE A 69 -10.18 -38.83 -9.69
N VAL A 70 -9.67 -37.88 -8.91
CA VAL A 70 -8.24 -37.76 -8.57
C VAL A 70 -8.00 -38.30 -7.16
N ALA A 71 -7.63 -39.58 -7.10
CA ALA A 71 -7.32 -40.30 -5.87
C ALA A 71 -5.86 -40.18 -5.44
N ALA A 72 -4.98 -39.75 -6.34
CA ALA A 72 -3.58 -39.39 -6.08
C ALA A 72 -3.19 -38.15 -6.88
N ASN A 73 -2.20 -37.39 -6.41
CA ASN A 73 -1.69 -36.22 -7.12
C ASN A 73 -1.35 -36.57 -8.58
N VAL A 74 -1.81 -35.75 -9.52
CA VAL A 74 -1.56 -35.95 -10.95
C VAL A 74 -0.86 -34.74 -11.54
N SER A 75 0.17 -34.98 -12.34
CA SER A 75 0.90 -33.95 -13.08
C SER A 75 0.65 -34.10 -14.57
N LEU A 76 0.07 -33.06 -15.18
CA LEU A 76 -0.23 -32.96 -16.60
C LEU A 76 0.81 -32.06 -17.24
N ALA A 77 1.79 -32.64 -17.94
CA ALA A 77 2.78 -31.88 -18.68
C ALA A 77 2.14 -31.15 -19.86
N VAL A 78 2.39 -29.84 -20.00
CA VAL A 78 1.84 -28.99 -21.05
C VAL A 78 2.94 -28.22 -21.77
N GLY A 79 2.96 -28.25 -23.10
CA GLY A 79 3.91 -27.51 -23.92
C GLY A 79 4.43 -28.35 -25.08
N THR A 80 5.48 -27.85 -25.73
CA THR A 80 6.11 -28.53 -26.87
C THR A 80 6.63 -29.89 -26.42
N SER A 81 6.29 -30.97 -27.14
CA SER A 81 6.67 -32.35 -26.80
C SER A 81 6.12 -32.90 -25.47
N SER A 82 5.10 -32.26 -24.90
CA SER A 82 4.41 -32.75 -23.69
C SER A 82 3.16 -33.57 -24.04
N ARG A 83 2.58 -34.24 -23.04
CA ARG A 83 1.29 -34.96 -23.17
C ARG A 83 0.21 -34.06 -23.79
N PHE A 84 0.13 -32.81 -23.34
CA PHE A 84 -0.76 -31.81 -23.91
C PHE A 84 0.04 -30.73 -24.63
N SER A 85 -0.26 -30.49 -25.91
CA SER A 85 0.35 -29.41 -26.68
C SER A 85 -0.19 -28.02 -26.31
N THR A 86 -1.38 -27.95 -25.70
CA THR A 86 -2.04 -26.71 -25.29
C THR A 86 -2.59 -26.78 -23.87
N ILE A 87 -2.64 -25.64 -23.19
CA ILE A 87 -3.23 -25.51 -21.85
C ILE A 87 -4.74 -25.84 -21.89
N ALA A 88 -5.43 -25.44 -22.96
CA ALA A 88 -6.86 -25.71 -23.14
C ALA A 88 -7.18 -27.21 -23.13
N ASN A 89 -6.40 -28.05 -23.83
CA ASN A 89 -6.64 -29.49 -23.84
C ASN A 89 -6.39 -30.13 -22.46
N ALA A 90 -5.36 -29.69 -21.74
CA ALA A 90 -5.11 -30.16 -20.38
C ALA A 90 -6.25 -29.79 -19.41
N LEU A 91 -6.82 -28.58 -19.55
CA LEU A 91 -7.96 -28.15 -18.73
C LEU A 91 -9.25 -28.90 -19.10
N LEU A 92 -9.51 -29.14 -20.38
CA LEU A 92 -10.64 -29.97 -20.80
C LEU A 92 -10.54 -31.39 -20.23
N PHE A 93 -9.32 -31.94 -20.18
CA PHE A 93 -9.06 -33.25 -19.62
C PHE A 93 -9.45 -33.38 -18.14
N CYS A 94 -9.25 -32.33 -17.34
CA CYS A 94 -9.58 -32.33 -15.90
C CYS A 94 -10.82 -31.53 -15.52
N ARG A 95 -11.58 -30.99 -16.49
CA ARG A 95 -12.71 -30.08 -16.22
C ARG A 95 -13.77 -30.72 -15.33
N ASP A 96 -14.18 -31.94 -15.67
CA ASP A 96 -15.33 -32.60 -15.04
C ASP A 96 -14.92 -33.46 -13.84
N CYS A 97 -13.64 -33.47 -13.45
CA CYS A 97 -13.19 -34.37 -12.40
C CYS A 97 -13.47 -33.82 -10.99
N VAL A 98 -13.58 -34.75 -10.05
CA VAL A 98 -13.58 -34.45 -8.61
C VAL A 98 -12.19 -34.74 -8.05
N VAL A 99 -11.61 -33.78 -7.33
CA VAL A 99 -10.30 -33.95 -6.70
C VAL A 99 -10.47 -34.20 -5.21
N ALA A 100 -9.91 -35.30 -4.70
CA ALA A 100 -9.96 -35.57 -3.28
C ALA A 100 -9.27 -34.45 -2.48
N PRO A 101 -9.72 -34.10 -1.25
CA PRO A 101 -9.31 -32.87 -0.56
C PRO A 101 -7.80 -32.67 -0.36
N THR A 102 -7.03 -33.76 -0.21
CA THR A 102 -5.58 -33.74 0.01
C THR A 102 -4.76 -33.85 -1.27
N ASN A 103 -5.42 -34.00 -2.42
CA ASN A 103 -4.76 -34.19 -3.71
C ASN A 103 -4.87 -32.94 -4.58
N SER A 104 -4.12 -32.93 -5.67
CA SER A 104 -4.16 -31.86 -6.67
C SER A 104 -4.04 -32.38 -8.09
N VAL A 105 -4.60 -31.61 -9.02
CA VAL A 105 -4.23 -31.66 -10.44
C VAL A 105 -3.22 -30.55 -10.69
N THR A 106 -2.03 -30.89 -11.17
CA THR A 106 -0.99 -29.92 -11.51
C THR A 106 -0.81 -29.87 -13.02
N LEU A 107 -1.06 -28.70 -13.64
CA LEU A 107 -0.64 -28.40 -15.00
C LEU A 107 0.80 -27.89 -14.94
N ALA A 108 1.74 -28.76 -15.29
CA ALA A 108 3.17 -28.45 -15.34
C ALA A 108 3.52 -27.88 -16.72
N LEU A 109 3.55 -26.55 -16.81
CA LEU A 109 3.83 -25.83 -18.05
C LEU A 109 5.33 -25.87 -18.35
N ALA A 110 5.68 -26.18 -19.60
CA ALA A 110 7.05 -26.13 -20.07
C ALA A 110 7.63 -24.70 -20.00
N SER A 111 8.94 -24.60 -19.92
CA SER A 111 9.68 -23.33 -20.00
C SER A 111 9.65 -22.77 -21.42
N GLN A 112 8.57 -22.10 -21.78
CA GLN A 112 8.37 -21.49 -23.10
C GLN A 112 7.40 -20.30 -23.02
N THR A 113 7.28 -19.58 -24.13
CA THR A 113 6.24 -18.57 -24.33
C THR A 113 5.00 -19.20 -24.95
N PHE A 114 3.86 -19.11 -24.27
CA PHE A 114 2.54 -19.43 -24.80
C PHE A 114 1.90 -18.14 -25.33
N LEU A 115 1.92 -17.95 -26.65
CA LEU A 115 1.38 -16.75 -27.29
C LEU A 115 -0.15 -16.75 -27.32
N ASN A 116 -0.76 -15.55 -27.25
CA ASN A 116 -2.20 -15.33 -27.34
C ASN A 116 -3.02 -16.22 -26.38
N THR A 117 -2.50 -16.38 -25.17
CA THR A 117 -3.07 -17.28 -24.17
C THR A 117 -4.32 -16.66 -23.58
N ALA A 118 -5.45 -17.36 -23.74
CA ALA A 118 -6.71 -17.10 -23.05
C ALA A 118 -7.18 -18.42 -22.41
N ILE A 119 -7.10 -18.48 -21.09
CA ILE A 119 -7.38 -19.65 -20.28
C ILE A 119 -8.69 -19.42 -19.52
N THR A 120 -9.58 -20.41 -19.53
CA THR A 120 -10.78 -20.41 -18.70
C THR A 120 -10.76 -21.62 -17.76
N ILE A 121 -10.83 -21.36 -16.46
CA ILE A 121 -10.84 -22.38 -15.40
C ILE A 121 -12.28 -22.75 -15.06
N ASN A 122 -12.83 -23.73 -15.79
CA ASN A 122 -14.19 -24.25 -15.60
C ASN A 122 -14.24 -25.52 -14.74
N GLY A 123 -13.11 -25.93 -14.17
CA GLY A 123 -12.98 -27.16 -13.40
C GLY A 123 -11.58 -27.26 -12.79
N PRO A 124 -11.31 -28.25 -11.91
CA PRO A 124 -12.16 -29.39 -11.55
C PRO A 124 -13.45 -28.97 -10.83
N GLN A 125 -14.44 -29.86 -10.74
CA GLN A 125 -15.72 -29.58 -10.06
C GLN A 125 -15.55 -29.29 -8.56
N SER A 126 -14.44 -29.76 -7.98
CA SER A 126 -14.02 -29.45 -6.61
C SER A 126 -12.55 -29.77 -6.39
N GLY A 127 -11.96 -29.19 -5.34
CA GLY A 127 -10.60 -29.48 -4.87
C GLY A 127 -9.54 -28.57 -5.49
N ASN A 128 -8.30 -29.08 -5.56
CA ASN A 128 -7.12 -28.25 -5.83
C ASN A 128 -6.65 -28.37 -7.28
N LEU A 129 -6.52 -27.23 -7.96
CA LEU A 129 -5.88 -27.09 -9.27
C LEU A 129 -4.64 -26.22 -9.14
N ILE A 130 -3.53 -26.68 -9.69
CA ILE A 130 -2.26 -25.95 -9.70
C ILE A 130 -1.84 -25.71 -11.15
N ILE A 131 -1.56 -24.47 -11.52
CA ILE A 131 -0.91 -24.11 -12.78
C ILE A 131 0.51 -23.64 -12.43
N SER A 132 1.50 -24.42 -12.84
CA SER A 132 2.89 -24.21 -12.46
C SER A 132 3.78 -24.02 -13.68
N GLY A 133 4.61 -22.99 -13.68
CA GLY A 133 5.71 -22.83 -14.63
C GLY A 133 7.08 -22.92 -13.98
N SER A 134 8.10 -22.47 -14.71
CA SER A 134 9.52 -22.47 -14.30
C SER A 134 10.09 -21.08 -13.99
N GLY A 135 9.25 -20.05 -13.86
CA GLY A 135 9.66 -18.64 -13.73
C GLY A 135 10.08 -18.00 -15.07
N SER A 136 10.52 -18.81 -16.02
CA SER A 136 10.75 -18.45 -17.43
C SER A 136 9.53 -18.75 -18.33
N THR A 137 8.48 -19.39 -17.80
CA THR A 137 7.24 -19.65 -18.54
C THR A 137 6.45 -18.35 -18.68
N ILE A 138 6.19 -17.93 -19.92
CA ILE A 138 5.47 -16.70 -20.23
C ILE A 138 4.11 -17.04 -20.82
N LEU A 139 3.04 -16.48 -20.25
CA LEU A 139 1.71 -16.44 -20.84
C LEU A 139 1.52 -15.07 -21.51
N GLY A 140 1.66 -15.03 -22.83
CA GLY A 140 1.46 -13.81 -23.61
C GLY A 140 -0.03 -13.52 -23.79
N VAL A 141 -0.48 -12.32 -23.40
CA VAL A 141 -1.89 -11.92 -23.44
C VAL A 141 -2.19 -11.17 -24.75
N ALA A 142 -3.15 -11.67 -25.53
CA ALA A 142 -3.60 -11.00 -26.74
C ALA A 142 -4.33 -9.68 -26.40
N ILE A 143 -4.27 -8.70 -27.30
CA ILE A 143 -4.98 -7.41 -27.16
C ILE A 143 -6.47 -7.64 -26.87
N SER A 144 -7.04 -6.88 -25.93
CA SER A 144 -8.45 -6.96 -25.54
C SER A 144 -8.93 -8.34 -25.05
N THR A 145 -8.02 -9.15 -24.47
CA THR A 145 -8.38 -10.46 -23.89
C THR A 145 -7.98 -10.57 -22.42
N THR A 146 -8.56 -11.56 -21.74
CA THR A 146 -8.14 -11.95 -20.38
C THR A 146 -7.23 -13.18 -20.47
N CYS A 147 -6.08 -13.16 -19.80
CA CYS A 147 -5.17 -14.30 -19.81
C CYS A 147 -5.73 -15.48 -19.01
N VAL A 148 -6.14 -15.27 -17.76
CA VAL A 148 -6.73 -16.30 -16.90
C VAL A 148 -8.09 -15.84 -16.41
N THR A 149 -9.15 -16.54 -16.81
CA THR A 149 -10.53 -16.31 -16.34
C THR A 149 -10.94 -17.43 -15.41
N ILE A 150 -11.45 -17.11 -14.23
CA ILE A 150 -11.84 -18.08 -13.19
C ILE A 150 -13.33 -17.89 -12.89
N PRO A 151 -14.22 -18.46 -13.72
CA PRO A 151 -15.66 -18.37 -13.54
C PRO A 151 -16.25 -19.44 -12.61
N ALA A 152 -15.52 -20.52 -12.34
CA ALA A 152 -16.01 -21.61 -11.52
C ALA A 152 -16.00 -21.25 -10.02
N ASP A 153 -16.95 -21.83 -9.30
CA ASP A 153 -17.07 -21.73 -7.84
C ASP A 153 -16.40 -22.94 -7.16
N GLY A 154 -15.92 -22.77 -5.93
CA GLY A 154 -15.45 -23.87 -5.10
C GLY A 154 -14.13 -24.51 -5.51
N ILE A 155 -13.36 -23.88 -6.40
CA ILE A 155 -12.02 -24.33 -6.78
C ILE A 155 -10.98 -23.66 -5.88
N ASN A 156 -10.00 -24.44 -5.42
CA ASN A 156 -8.77 -23.93 -4.85
C ASN A 156 -7.70 -23.87 -5.94
N LEU A 157 -7.55 -22.71 -6.58
CA LEU A 157 -6.59 -22.51 -7.66
C LEU A 157 -5.27 -21.98 -7.12
N THR A 158 -4.14 -22.57 -7.55
CA THR A 158 -2.80 -22.00 -7.33
C THR A 158 -2.14 -21.68 -8.66
N ILE A 159 -1.65 -20.45 -8.82
CA ILE A 159 -0.86 -19.98 -9.97
C ILE A 159 0.56 -19.73 -9.48
N TYR A 160 1.53 -20.46 -10.03
CA TYR A 160 2.89 -20.52 -9.49
C TYR A 160 3.98 -20.37 -10.56
N ASN A 161 4.95 -19.50 -10.31
CA ASN A 161 6.16 -19.31 -11.13
C ASN A 161 5.86 -19.02 -12.62
N LEU A 162 4.99 -18.05 -12.87
CA LEU A 162 4.61 -17.62 -14.23
C LEU A 162 4.87 -16.13 -14.45
N VAL A 163 5.10 -15.76 -15.71
CA VAL A 163 5.02 -14.38 -16.16
C VAL A 163 3.77 -14.23 -17.03
N ILE A 164 2.82 -13.38 -16.64
CA ILE A 164 1.67 -12.99 -17.45
C ILE A 164 1.99 -11.62 -18.07
N ASN A 165 2.13 -11.54 -19.39
CA ASN A 165 2.64 -10.34 -20.06
C ASN A 165 1.70 -9.91 -21.20
N GLY A 166 1.13 -8.71 -21.09
CA GLY A 166 0.53 -8.01 -22.23
C GLY A 166 1.62 -7.25 -22.97
N SER A 167 1.74 -7.36 -24.29
CA SER A 167 2.80 -6.63 -25.02
C SER A 167 2.71 -5.10 -24.85
N SER A 168 1.51 -4.59 -24.55
CA SER A 168 1.24 -3.22 -24.07
C SER A 168 -0.15 -3.16 -23.41
N PRO A 169 -0.42 -2.20 -22.51
CA PRO A 169 -1.75 -2.02 -21.89
C PRO A 169 -2.80 -1.53 -22.92
N ASN A 170 -3.49 -2.47 -23.55
CA ASN A 170 -4.56 -2.26 -24.52
C ASN A 170 -5.69 -3.31 -24.35
N GLY A 171 -6.58 -3.03 -23.40
CA GLY A 171 -7.75 -3.86 -23.07
C GLY A 171 -7.47 -5.19 -22.36
N GLN A 172 -6.21 -5.57 -22.09
CA GLN A 172 -5.91 -6.88 -21.50
C GLN A 172 -6.12 -6.92 -19.98
N ILE A 173 -6.55 -8.09 -19.49
CA ILE A 173 -6.60 -8.41 -18.06
C ILE A 173 -5.68 -9.61 -17.81
N GLY A 174 -4.80 -9.53 -16.81
CA GLY A 174 -3.97 -10.66 -16.42
C GLY A 174 -4.82 -11.78 -15.84
N ILE A 175 -5.42 -11.54 -14.68
CA ILE A 175 -6.32 -12.50 -14.00
C ILE A 175 -7.69 -11.86 -13.80
N ASN A 176 -8.76 -12.56 -14.18
CA ASN A 176 -10.14 -12.16 -13.91
C ASN A 176 -10.87 -13.27 -13.14
N GLN A 177 -11.11 -13.05 -11.86
CA GLN A 177 -11.88 -13.96 -11.03
C GLN A 177 -13.32 -13.47 -10.90
N THR A 178 -14.27 -14.28 -11.35
CA THR A 178 -15.70 -13.95 -11.28
C THR A 178 -16.50 -14.97 -10.47
N GLY A 179 -15.94 -16.17 -10.25
CA GLY A 179 -16.52 -17.20 -9.39
C GLY A 179 -16.05 -17.11 -7.94
N ARG A 180 -16.81 -17.73 -7.05
CA ARG A 180 -16.54 -17.90 -5.60
C ARG A 180 -15.50 -18.99 -5.36
N SER A 181 -14.31 -18.76 -5.89
CA SER A 181 -13.15 -19.62 -5.72
C SER A 181 -12.10 -18.93 -4.85
N ARG A 182 -11.18 -19.73 -4.31
CA ARG A 182 -9.98 -19.23 -3.64
C ARG A 182 -8.80 -19.42 -4.57
N THR A 183 -8.21 -18.32 -4.99
CA THR A 183 -7.02 -18.35 -5.84
C THR A 183 -5.81 -17.88 -5.05
N THR A 184 -4.67 -18.56 -5.21
CA THR A 184 -3.39 -18.16 -4.65
C THR A 184 -2.38 -17.91 -5.77
N ILE A 185 -1.73 -16.75 -5.76
CA ILE A 185 -0.61 -16.43 -6.66
C ILE A 185 0.69 -16.45 -5.86
N SER A 186 1.71 -17.07 -6.44
CA SER A 186 3.02 -17.24 -5.82
C SER A 186 4.12 -17.20 -6.89
N GLY A 187 5.23 -16.53 -6.61
CA GLY A 187 6.42 -16.50 -7.48
C GLY A 187 6.17 -15.96 -8.89
N SER A 188 5.12 -15.17 -9.09
CA SER A 188 4.66 -14.79 -10.43
C SER A 188 4.79 -13.28 -10.69
N THR A 189 4.97 -12.92 -11.96
CA THR A 189 4.95 -11.53 -12.43
C THR A 189 3.74 -11.32 -13.33
N ILE A 190 3.02 -10.21 -13.16
CA ILE A 190 1.97 -9.75 -14.07
C ILE A 190 2.39 -8.38 -14.58
N GLU A 191 2.55 -8.23 -15.89
CA GLU A 191 3.12 -7.01 -16.47
C GLU A 191 2.43 -6.54 -17.74
N ASN A 192 2.42 -5.21 -17.93
CA ASN A 192 2.05 -4.55 -19.17
C ASN A 192 0.63 -4.90 -19.69
N VAL A 193 -0.30 -5.18 -18.78
CA VAL A 193 -1.73 -5.36 -19.06
C VAL A 193 -2.52 -4.13 -18.59
N VAL A 194 -3.78 -3.97 -19.00
CA VAL A 194 -4.60 -2.87 -18.46
C VAL A 194 -4.90 -3.12 -16.98
N ILE A 195 -5.27 -4.35 -16.61
CA ILE A 195 -5.56 -4.72 -15.23
C ILE A 195 -4.74 -5.94 -14.87
N GLY A 196 -3.85 -5.83 -13.87
CA GLY A 196 -3.03 -6.96 -13.42
C GLY A 196 -3.91 -8.10 -12.91
N ALA A 197 -4.70 -7.83 -11.87
CA ALA A 197 -5.71 -8.76 -11.36
C ALA A 197 -7.06 -8.05 -11.13
N GLN A 198 -8.15 -8.72 -11.48
CA GLN A 198 -9.51 -8.25 -11.31
C GLN A 198 -10.33 -9.30 -10.55
N ILE A 199 -10.96 -8.92 -9.43
CA ILE A 199 -11.72 -9.82 -8.56
C ILE A 199 -13.15 -9.31 -8.43
N GLY A 200 -14.10 -10.03 -9.01
CA GLY A 200 -15.54 -9.77 -8.96
C GLY A 200 -16.25 -10.49 -7.82
N ASP A 201 -15.83 -11.73 -7.55
CA ASP A 201 -16.30 -12.56 -6.46
C ASP A 201 -15.14 -13.49 -6.00
N GLY A 202 -15.30 -14.11 -4.83
CA GLY A 202 -14.30 -14.99 -4.23
C GLY A 202 -13.09 -14.28 -3.62
N GLU A 203 -11.99 -15.02 -3.48
CA GLU A 203 -10.79 -14.60 -2.75
C GLU A 203 -9.54 -14.77 -3.63
N LEU A 204 -8.69 -13.74 -3.71
CA LEU A 204 -7.36 -13.80 -4.35
C LEU A 204 -6.27 -13.49 -3.32
N ASN A 205 -5.41 -14.48 -3.08
CA ASN A 205 -4.35 -14.46 -2.08
C ASN A 205 -2.96 -14.36 -2.72
N ILE A 206 -2.08 -13.55 -2.14
CA ILE A 206 -0.66 -13.49 -2.49
C ILE A 206 0.16 -14.24 -1.43
N ALA A 207 0.83 -15.33 -1.83
CA ALA A 207 1.57 -16.18 -0.88
C ALA A 207 3.08 -15.92 -0.84
N THR A 208 3.75 -15.72 -1.98
CA THR A 208 5.20 -15.41 -2.04
C THR A 208 5.45 -14.18 -2.90
N SER A 209 6.68 -13.94 -3.39
CA SER A 209 7.00 -12.78 -4.21
C SER A 209 6.13 -12.71 -5.45
N VAL A 210 5.29 -11.68 -5.52
CA VAL A 210 4.44 -11.38 -6.67
C VAL A 210 4.69 -9.94 -7.06
N THR A 211 4.99 -9.73 -8.34
CA THR A 211 5.21 -8.41 -8.91
C THR A 211 4.09 -8.09 -9.90
N ILE A 212 3.44 -6.94 -9.74
CA ILE A 212 2.50 -6.38 -10.70
C ILE A 212 3.07 -5.06 -11.19
N THR A 213 3.35 -4.93 -12.49
CA THR A 213 4.09 -3.77 -13.01
C THR A 213 3.60 -3.28 -14.37
N GLY A 214 3.75 -1.99 -14.65
CA GLY A 214 3.44 -1.40 -15.96
C GLY A 214 1.96 -1.50 -16.36
N CYS A 215 1.06 -1.69 -15.37
CA CYS A 215 -0.37 -1.85 -15.63
C CYS A 215 -1.14 -0.53 -15.51
N THR A 216 -2.24 -0.34 -16.22
CA THR A 216 -3.11 0.82 -15.93
C THR A 216 -3.66 0.74 -14.51
N LEU A 217 -4.05 -0.46 -14.08
CA LEU A 217 -4.49 -0.79 -12.73
C LEU A 217 -3.75 -2.04 -12.27
N GLY A 218 -3.12 -1.99 -11.11
CA GLY A 218 -2.43 -3.15 -10.53
C GLY A 218 -3.44 -4.24 -10.16
N VAL A 219 -4.25 -3.96 -9.14
CA VAL A 219 -5.34 -4.83 -8.68
C VAL A 219 -6.64 -4.04 -8.64
N ARG A 220 -7.71 -4.63 -9.16
CA ARG A 220 -9.07 -4.11 -9.05
C ARG A 220 -9.97 -5.12 -8.34
N THR A 221 -10.75 -4.65 -7.39
CA THR A 221 -11.91 -5.42 -6.89
C THR A 221 -13.20 -4.72 -7.32
N TYR A 222 -14.17 -5.49 -7.79
CA TYR A 222 -15.53 -5.04 -8.06
C TYR A 222 -16.49 -6.05 -7.41
N GLY A 223 -17.69 -5.64 -7.01
CA GLY A 223 -18.57 -6.54 -6.23
C GLY A 223 -17.96 -6.97 -4.88
N PRO A 224 -18.33 -8.14 -4.33
CA PRO A 224 -17.88 -8.63 -3.02
C PRO A 224 -16.50 -9.31 -3.02
N GLY A 225 -15.66 -9.09 -4.05
CA GLY A 225 -14.35 -9.72 -4.16
C GLY A 225 -13.39 -9.35 -3.01
N PHE A 226 -12.59 -10.33 -2.58
CA PHE A 226 -11.55 -10.17 -1.57
C PHE A 226 -10.16 -10.31 -2.20
N PHE A 227 -9.28 -9.35 -1.94
CA PHE A 227 -7.86 -9.46 -2.26
C PHE A 227 -7.00 -9.31 -1.00
N PHE A 228 -6.13 -10.30 -0.78
CA PHE A 228 -5.36 -10.41 0.45
C PHE A 228 -3.89 -10.69 0.14
N SER A 229 -3.01 -9.94 0.80
CA SER A 229 -1.55 -10.14 0.75
C SER A 229 -1.00 -10.12 2.16
N SER A 230 -0.66 -11.28 2.72
CA SER A 230 -0.16 -11.39 4.10
C SER A 230 1.35 -11.19 4.27
N ASN A 231 2.11 -11.14 3.17
CA ASN A 231 3.56 -11.38 3.20
C ASN A 231 4.36 -10.28 2.49
N ASN A 232 5.57 -10.03 3.01
CA ASN A 232 6.59 -9.00 2.70
C ASN A 232 6.97 -8.78 1.21
N ASN A 233 6.33 -9.43 0.24
CA ASN A 233 6.84 -9.55 -1.12
C ASN A 233 5.80 -9.26 -2.21
N LEU A 234 4.68 -8.60 -1.90
CA LEU A 234 3.87 -7.96 -2.93
C LEU A 234 4.55 -6.67 -3.38
N THR A 235 4.85 -6.57 -4.68
CA THR A 235 5.35 -5.35 -5.31
C THR A 235 4.37 -4.92 -6.40
N ILE A 236 3.75 -3.77 -6.24
CA ILE A 236 2.98 -3.10 -7.29
C ILE A 236 3.74 -1.84 -7.69
N THR A 237 4.20 -1.72 -8.94
CA THR A 237 5.04 -0.60 -9.35
C THR A 237 4.72 -0.09 -10.75
N ALA A 238 4.94 1.20 -11.00
CA ALA A 238 4.77 1.81 -12.32
C ALA A 238 3.36 1.57 -12.91
N CYS A 239 2.35 1.51 -12.05
CA CYS A 239 0.95 1.39 -12.46
C CYS A 239 0.30 2.77 -12.62
N GLY A 240 -0.87 2.85 -13.25
CA GLY A 240 -1.73 4.03 -13.10
C GLY A 240 -2.21 4.15 -11.66
N THR A 241 -3.07 3.22 -11.25
CA THR A 241 -3.47 3.02 -9.85
C THR A 241 -2.98 1.67 -9.35
N GLY A 242 -2.39 1.61 -8.16
CA GLY A 242 -1.93 0.36 -7.57
C GLY A 242 -3.09 -0.56 -7.21
N ILE A 243 -3.97 -0.11 -6.32
CA ILE A 243 -5.19 -0.79 -5.88
C ILE A 243 -6.41 0.07 -6.22
N ASP A 244 -7.36 -0.49 -6.98
CA ASP A 244 -8.60 0.17 -7.41
C ASP A 244 -9.84 -0.52 -6.84
N LEU A 245 -10.49 0.13 -5.88
CA LEU A 245 -11.77 -0.24 -5.28
C LEU A 245 -12.89 0.73 -5.70
N THR A 246 -12.75 1.39 -6.85
CA THR A 246 -13.75 2.38 -7.31
C THR A 246 -14.94 1.77 -8.06
N ALA A 247 -14.90 0.46 -8.33
CA ALA A 247 -15.93 -0.25 -9.10
C ALA A 247 -16.92 -1.05 -8.24
N GLY A 248 -16.87 -0.96 -6.90
CA GLY A 248 -17.83 -1.62 -6.00
C GLY A 248 -17.32 -1.85 -4.58
N MET A 249 -18.10 -2.62 -3.81
CA MET A 249 -17.85 -2.94 -2.39
C MET A 249 -16.82 -4.06 -2.18
N GLY A 250 -15.66 -3.95 -2.81
CA GLY A 250 -14.59 -4.92 -2.64
C GLY A 250 -13.80 -4.70 -1.35
N HIS A 251 -13.11 -5.75 -0.90
CA HIS A 251 -12.28 -5.71 0.31
C HIS A 251 -10.82 -6.03 -0.02
N VAL A 252 -9.91 -5.20 0.47
CA VAL A 252 -8.46 -5.38 0.34
C VAL A 252 -7.80 -5.41 1.69
N GLN A 253 -6.88 -6.36 1.89
CA GLN A 253 -5.93 -6.32 3.00
C GLN A 253 -4.51 -6.54 2.51
N LEU A 254 -3.62 -5.62 2.84
CA LEU A 254 -2.21 -5.62 2.45
C LEU A 254 -1.35 -5.57 3.69
N TYR A 255 -0.39 -6.49 3.77
CA TYR A 255 0.58 -6.57 4.85
C TYR A 255 1.98 -6.66 4.25
N ASN A 256 2.82 -5.66 4.57
CA ASN A 256 4.23 -5.59 4.23
C ASN A 256 4.55 -5.79 2.74
N GLY A 257 4.94 -4.73 2.04
CA GLY A 257 5.21 -4.79 0.62
C GLY A 257 5.44 -3.41 0.05
N TYR A 258 5.34 -3.29 -1.27
CA TYR A 258 5.66 -2.06 -2.00
C TYR A 258 4.50 -1.69 -2.92
N ILE A 259 4.00 -0.46 -2.83
CA ILE A 259 3.24 0.17 -3.91
C ILE A 259 3.96 1.46 -4.28
N THR A 260 4.56 1.50 -5.46
CA THR A 260 5.51 2.56 -5.80
C THR A 260 5.31 3.08 -7.22
N ASN A 261 5.72 4.33 -7.44
CA ASN A 261 5.74 4.95 -8.77
C ASN A 261 4.39 4.87 -9.52
N CYS A 262 3.26 4.84 -8.80
CA CYS A 262 1.95 4.84 -9.43
C CYS A 262 1.58 6.25 -9.90
N THR A 263 1.21 6.41 -11.17
CA THR A 263 1.03 7.72 -11.80
C THR A 263 -0.24 8.46 -11.36
N LEU A 264 -1.21 7.76 -10.78
CA LEU A 264 -2.45 8.33 -10.23
C LEU A 264 -2.52 8.17 -8.71
N SER A 265 -2.54 6.93 -8.20
CA SER A 265 -2.63 6.66 -6.76
C SER A 265 -2.08 5.28 -6.38
N ALA A 266 -1.60 5.12 -5.15
CA ALA A 266 -1.26 3.80 -4.63
C ALA A 266 -2.53 2.99 -4.33
N VAL A 267 -3.51 3.61 -3.66
CA VAL A 267 -4.83 3.05 -3.39
C VAL A 267 -5.92 4.07 -3.70
N SER A 268 -6.91 3.67 -4.49
CA SER A 268 -8.13 4.42 -4.76
C SER A 268 -9.33 3.59 -4.35
N ALA A 269 -10.24 4.14 -3.57
CA ALA A 269 -11.42 3.46 -3.07
C ALA A 269 -12.67 4.35 -3.13
N ALA A 270 -13.79 3.80 -3.59
CA ALA A 270 -15.07 4.48 -3.63
C ALA A 270 -16.24 3.50 -3.36
N TYR A 271 -17.47 4.01 -3.27
CA TYR A 271 -18.71 3.22 -3.21
C TYR A 271 -18.74 2.12 -2.14
N GLY A 272 -18.18 2.40 -0.96
CA GLY A 272 -18.13 1.44 0.15
C GLY A 272 -17.00 0.42 0.09
N GLY A 273 -16.06 0.54 -0.86
CA GLY A 273 -14.84 -0.28 -0.87
C GLY A 273 -14.03 -0.12 0.42
N GLU A 274 -13.47 -1.23 0.91
CA GLU A 274 -12.72 -1.28 2.16
C GLU A 274 -11.27 -1.73 1.93
N ALA A 275 -10.30 -0.97 2.44
CA ALA A 275 -8.89 -1.32 2.38
C ALA A 275 -8.25 -1.27 3.78
N LEU A 276 -7.50 -2.30 4.15
CA LEU A 276 -6.58 -2.31 5.28
C LEU A 276 -5.16 -2.42 4.75
N ILE A 277 -4.35 -1.40 5.02
CA ILE A 277 -2.98 -1.27 4.53
C ILE A 277 -2.05 -1.23 5.74
N GLN A 278 -1.24 -2.27 5.93
CA GLN A 278 -0.37 -2.40 7.08
C GLN A 278 1.08 -2.66 6.67
N GLY A 279 2.02 -1.89 7.21
CA GLY A 279 3.45 -2.14 6.99
C GLY A 279 3.95 -1.92 5.55
N MET A 280 3.15 -1.30 4.68
CA MET A 280 3.50 -1.09 3.27
C MET A 280 4.49 0.07 3.10
N GLN A 281 5.38 -0.03 2.13
CA GLN A 281 6.19 1.08 1.63
C GLN A 281 5.50 1.72 0.42
N LEU A 282 5.23 3.02 0.53
CA LEU A 282 4.38 3.75 -0.40
C LEU A 282 5.12 5.02 -0.86
N TYR A 283 5.84 4.96 -1.98
CA TYR A 283 6.66 6.10 -2.44
C TYR A 283 6.66 6.30 -3.96
N GLY A 284 6.90 7.54 -4.39
CA GLY A 284 6.86 7.92 -5.81
C GLY A 284 5.47 7.88 -6.43
N ASN A 285 4.41 7.66 -5.63
CA ASN A 285 3.03 7.65 -6.11
C ASN A 285 2.48 9.09 -6.15
N ALA A 286 1.73 9.44 -7.20
CA ALA A 286 1.12 10.76 -7.31
C ALA A 286 0.13 11.05 -6.15
N GLN A 287 -0.58 10.03 -5.66
CA GLN A 287 -1.33 10.05 -4.41
C GLN A 287 -1.10 8.75 -3.65
N VAL A 288 -1.12 8.76 -2.32
CA VAL A 288 -1.08 7.52 -1.56
C VAL A 288 -2.47 6.90 -1.50
N VAL A 289 -3.42 7.62 -0.91
CA VAL A 289 -4.81 7.15 -0.76
C VAL A 289 -5.78 8.17 -1.30
N LEU A 290 -6.67 7.73 -2.17
CA LEU A 290 -7.86 8.43 -2.60
C LEU A 290 -9.10 7.67 -2.11
N ALA A 291 -9.76 8.13 -1.05
CA ALA A 291 -10.98 7.54 -0.50
C ALA A 291 -12.18 8.45 -0.73
N GLN A 292 -13.20 7.93 -1.41
CA GLN A 292 -14.39 8.69 -1.81
C GLN A 292 -15.68 7.92 -1.49
N GLN A 293 -16.84 8.59 -1.56
CA GLN A 293 -18.16 7.95 -1.66
C GLN A 293 -18.40 6.78 -0.69
N GLY A 294 -18.16 6.97 0.61
CA GLY A 294 -18.38 5.94 1.64
C GLY A 294 -17.30 4.88 1.79
N ALA A 295 -16.18 4.98 1.06
CA ALA A 295 -15.06 4.05 1.21
C ALA A 295 -14.39 4.14 2.58
N LYS A 296 -13.82 3.03 3.05
CA LYS A 296 -13.07 2.95 4.31
C LYS A 296 -11.65 2.48 4.04
N VAL A 297 -10.67 3.34 4.28
CA VAL A 297 -9.26 2.97 4.12
C VAL A 297 -8.56 3.11 5.47
N SER A 298 -8.02 2.01 5.97
CA SER A 298 -7.21 1.95 7.18
C SER A 298 -5.73 1.85 6.82
N VAL A 299 -4.88 2.75 7.34
CA VAL A 299 -3.44 2.77 7.07
C VAL A 299 -2.63 2.72 8.37
N ALA A 300 -1.87 1.65 8.59
CA ALA A 300 -1.13 1.42 9.83
C ALA A 300 0.34 1.03 9.55
N GLY A 301 1.28 1.66 10.25
CA GLY A 301 2.70 1.28 10.18
C GLY A 301 3.33 1.34 8.77
N CYS A 302 2.74 2.10 7.84
CA CYS A 302 3.26 2.25 6.48
C CYS A 302 4.35 3.32 6.43
N THR A 303 5.35 3.15 5.56
CA THR A 303 6.47 4.09 5.41
C THR A 303 6.38 4.83 4.08
N TYR A 304 6.68 6.13 4.13
CA TYR A 304 6.67 7.06 3.00
C TYR A 304 8.02 7.76 2.92
N PRO A 305 9.05 7.16 2.32
CA PRO A 305 10.33 7.85 2.16
C PRO A 305 10.12 9.11 1.29
N LEU A 306 10.24 10.28 1.92
CA LEU A 306 10.15 11.61 1.30
C LEU A 306 11.36 11.94 0.40
N THR A 307 12.29 11.00 0.23
CA THR A 307 13.57 11.23 -0.46
C THR A 307 13.44 11.36 -1.97
N THR A 308 12.30 10.98 -2.55
CA THR A 308 11.97 11.31 -3.94
C THR A 308 10.89 12.39 -3.94
N PRO A 309 11.14 13.59 -4.52
CA PRO A 309 10.12 14.62 -4.58
C PRO A 309 8.90 14.07 -5.32
N ASN A 310 7.76 13.99 -4.63
CA ASN A 310 6.49 13.71 -5.28
C ASN A 310 6.17 14.90 -6.19
N ILE A 311 6.50 14.76 -7.47
CA ILE A 311 6.30 15.82 -8.47
C ILE A 311 4.80 15.88 -8.78
N GLY A 312 4.06 16.78 -8.11
CA GLY A 312 2.82 17.32 -8.67
C GLY A 312 1.50 17.10 -7.92
N ASN A 313 1.46 16.65 -6.65
CA ASN A 313 0.19 16.64 -5.90
C ASN A 313 0.34 17.02 -4.43
N THR A 314 -0.46 17.98 -3.98
CA THR A 314 -0.38 18.63 -2.66
C THR A 314 -1.15 17.89 -1.56
N ALA A 315 -1.80 16.76 -1.87
CA ALA A 315 -2.49 15.94 -0.87
C ALA A 315 -2.13 14.45 -1.03
N LEU A 316 -1.27 13.93 -0.14
CA LEU A 316 -0.94 12.50 -0.08
C LEU A 316 -2.18 11.62 0.23
N PHE A 317 -3.16 12.19 0.92
CA PHE A 317 -4.43 11.57 1.28
C PHE A 317 -5.58 12.49 0.88
N SER A 318 -6.59 11.93 0.22
CA SER A 318 -7.82 12.66 -0.10
C SER A 318 -9.04 11.80 0.28
N PRO A 319 -9.83 12.19 1.30
CA PRO A 319 -9.62 13.34 2.19
C PRO A 319 -8.34 13.22 3.03
N PRO A 320 -7.87 14.33 3.63
CA PRO A 320 -6.83 14.29 4.66
C PRO A 320 -7.20 13.27 5.76
N LEU A 321 -6.19 12.63 6.36
CA LEU A 321 -6.40 11.62 7.42
C LEU A 321 -7.28 12.13 8.56
N GLY A 322 -8.16 11.27 9.05
CA GLY A 322 -9.07 11.57 10.16
C GLY A 322 -10.20 12.54 9.81
N VAL A 323 -10.30 13.00 8.56
CA VAL A 323 -11.42 13.82 8.08
C VAL A 323 -12.39 12.93 7.33
N LEU A 324 -13.64 12.87 7.81
CA LEU A 324 -14.75 12.42 6.99
C LEU A 324 -14.95 13.46 5.88
N SER A 325 -14.70 13.10 4.62
CA SER A 325 -15.06 13.99 3.51
C SER A 325 -16.57 14.18 3.46
N ASN A 326 -17.03 15.27 2.84
CA ASN A 326 -18.46 15.47 2.54
C ASN A 326 -19.07 14.36 1.66
N TYR A 327 -18.24 13.45 1.13
CA TYR A 327 -18.65 12.25 0.39
C TYR A 327 -18.49 10.95 1.22
N GLY A 328 -18.30 11.03 2.54
CA GLY A 328 -18.34 9.89 3.46
C GLY A 328 -17.15 8.94 3.44
N GLY A 329 -16.06 9.27 2.73
CA GLY A 329 -14.83 8.48 2.78
C GLY A 329 -14.09 8.69 4.09
N LEU A 330 -13.75 7.61 4.80
CA LEU A 330 -12.94 7.64 6.02
C LEU A 330 -11.56 7.05 5.75
N VAL A 331 -10.53 7.88 5.86
CA VAL A 331 -9.15 7.39 6.01
C VAL A 331 -8.81 7.40 7.50
N ALA A 332 -8.80 6.23 8.12
CA ALA A 332 -8.41 6.04 9.52
C ALA A 332 -7.05 5.35 9.58
N GLY A 333 -6.31 5.50 10.69
CA GLY A 333 -5.06 4.77 10.81
C GLY A 333 -4.09 5.38 11.82
N PRO A 334 -3.51 4.57 12.73
CA PRO A 334 -2.49 5.03 13.67
C PRO A 334 -1.12 5.30 13.02
N GLY A 335 -1.01 5.20 11.68
CA GLY A 335 0.25 5.33 10.94
C GLY A 335 0.69 6.76 10.62
N PHE A 336 -0.19 7.76 10.76
CA PHE A 336 0.21 9.16 10.87
C PHE A 336 0.10 9.51 12.32
N ASN A 337 1.08 9.12 13.12
CA ASN A 337 1.11 9.62 14.48
C ASN A 337 1.23 11.14 14.36
N GLY A 338 0.15 11.84 14.65
CA GLY A 338 0.13 13.24 15.02
C GLY A 338 0.41 14.32 13.99
N MET A 339 1.12 14.09 12.86
CA MET A 339 1.56 15.25 12.05
C MET A 339 0.40 16.20 11.73
N THR A 340 0.46 17.44 12.22
CA THR A 340 -0.55 18.50 12.05
C THR A 340 -0.11 19.49 10.99
N ALA A 341 1.19 19.53 10.69
CA ALA A 341 1.74 20.33 9.62
C ALA A 341 3.12 19.85 9.16
N TYR A 342 3.43 20.11 7.89
CA TYR A 342 4.75 19.90 7.30
C TYR A 342 5.06 20.98 6.27
N ASP A 343 6.25 21.55 6.38
CA ASP A 343 6.73 22.54 5.43
C ASP A 343 8.24 22.38 5.16
N PRO A 344 8.64 21.99 3.94
CA PRO A 344 10.04 21.94 3.54
C PRO A 344 10.62 23.32 3.18
N PHE A 345 9.79 24.37 3.13
CA PHE A 345 10.10 25.73 2.69
C PHE A 345 10.77 25.77 1.31
N ILE A 346 10.19 25.11 0.30
CA ILE A 346 10.78 24.99 -1.05
C ILE A 346 10.57 26.20 -1.97
N ASP A 347 9.97 27.28 -1.47
CA ASP A 347 9.62 28.45 -2.26
C ASP A 347 10.82 29.27 -2.73
N THR A 348 10.62 30.02 -3.82
CA THR A 348 11.62 30.93 -4.39
C THR A 348 11.86 32.15 -3.50
N THR A 349 13.08 32.69 -3.57
CA THR A 349 13.50 33.89 -2.83
C THR A 349 12.55 35.07 -3.05
N GLY A 350 12.05 35.65 -1.96
CA GLY A 350 11.25 36.89 -1.94
C GLY A 350 9.75 36.69 -1.74
N THR A 351 9.27 35.44 -1.65
CA THR A 351 7.85 35.15 -1.37
C THR A 351 7.48 35.61 0.05
N ASN A 352 6.45 36.44 0.19
CA ASN A 352 5.91 36.77 1.50
C ASN A 352 5.44 35.48 2.18
N VAL A 353 5.77 35.30 3.45
CA VAL A 353 5.42 34.06 4.16
C VAL A 353 3.91 33.85 4.28
N THR A 354 3.11 34.92 4.29
CA THR A 354 1.64 34.84 4.27
C THR A 354 1.08 34.39 2.92
N ALA A 355 1.87 34.47 1.85
CA ALA A 355 1.55 33.91 0.54
C ALA A 355 2.14 32.50 0.36
N HIS A 356 2.98 32.03 1.30
CA HIS A 356 3.52 30.68 1.28
C HIS A 356 2.43 29.66 1.65
N THR A 357 2.33 28.61 0.84
CA THR A 357 1.44 27.49 1.13
C THR A 357 2.30 26.32 1.60
N PRO A 358 2.22 25.92 2.88
CA PRO A 358 2.97 24.77 3.36
C PRO A 358 2.53 23.52 2.62
N THR A 359 3.40 22.50 2.56
CA THR A 359 3.05 21.20 1.97
C THR A 359 1.87 20.57 2.71
N TRP A 360 1.78 20.78 4.02
CA TRP A 360 0.63 20.37 4.83
C TRP A 360 0.45 21.27 6.05
N GLY A 361 -0.81 21.48 6.48
CA GLY A 361 -1.17 22.30 7.64
C GLY A 361 -1.94 23.57 7.28
N GLY A 362 -2.18 24.41 8.28
CA GLY A 362 -2.81 25.73 8.08
C GLY A 362 -1.88 26.72 7.38
N ALA A 363 -2.44 27.80 6.84
CA ALA A 363 -1.64 28.86 6.23
C ALA A 363 -0.70 29.50 7.26
N TRP A 364 0.50 29.88 6.82
CA TRP A 364 1.41 30.65 7.65
C TRP A 364 0.87 32.05 7.87
N SER A 365 0.98 32.50 9.11
CA SER A 365 0.61 33.84 9.54
C SER A 365 1.78 34.50 10.24
N ILE A 366 1.86 35.83 10.15
CA ILE A 366 2.89 36.63 10.83
C ILE A 366 2.32 37.10 12.18
N VAL A 367 3.04 36.86 13.28
CA VAL A 367 2.73 37.47 14.59
C VAL A 367 3.47 38.80 14.78
N GLY A 368 4.70 38.90 14.28
CA GLY A 368 5.51 40.12 14.35
C GLY A 368 6.52 40.18 13.21
N GLY A 369 6.95 41.38 12.85
CA GLY A 369 7.90 41.63 11.76
C GLY A 369 7.27 41.76 10.37
N ALA A 370 8.11 41.73 9.34
CA ALA A 370 7.74 41.88 7.92
C ALA A 370 8.10 40.62 7.09
N GLY A 371 7.88 39.43 7.67
CA GLY A 371 8.40 38.14 7.20
C GLY A 371 8.34 37.85 5.69
N GLN A 372 9.48 37.49 5.14
CA GLN A 372 9.64 36.96 3.77
C GLN A 372 10.45 35.67 3.82
N ILE A 373 10.15 34.74 2.90
CA ILE A 373 10.98 33.56 2.65
C ILE A 373 12.03 33.96 1.62
N SER A 374 13.27 34.10 2.06
CA SER A 374 14.42 34.39 1.21
C SER A 374 15.41 33.24 1.32
N SER A 375 15.54 32.43 0.26
CA SER A 375 16.39 31.24 0.26
C SER A 375 16.10 30.31 1.45
N ASN A 376 14.81 30.03 1.70
CA ASN A 376 14.31 29.18 2.80
C ASN A 376 14.63 29.74 4.20
N ALA A 377 15.00 31.01 4.30
CA ALA A 377 15.19 31.71 5.57
C ALA A 377 14.07 32.76 5.74
N LEU A 378 13.60 32.98 6.97
CA LEU A 378 12.56 33.98 7.29
C LEU A 378 13.09 35.42 7.32
N ILE A 379 14.05 35.72 6.44
CA ILE A 379 14.88 36.92 6.46
C ILE A 379 14.66 37.72 5.19
N PRO A 380 14.16 38.97 5.23
CA PRO A 380 14.21 39.84 4.05
C PRO A 380 15.64 40.01 3.57
N ASN A 381 15.85 39.83 2.26
CA ASN A 381 17.15 40.02 1.66
C ASN A 381 17.60 41.48 1.86
N GLY A 382 18.81 41.69 2.41
CA GLY A 382 19.34 43.03 2.69
C GLY A 382 18.86 43.66 4.01
N ALA A 383 18.28 42.88 4.93
CA ALA A 383 17.97 43.36 6.27
C ALA A 383 19.25 43.88 6.97
N SER A 384 19.27 45.18 7.29
CA SER A 384 20.43 45.88 7.85
C SER A 384 20.25 46.34 9.30
N SER A 385 19.03 46.25 9.84
CA SER A 385 18.69 46.66 11.21
C SER A 385 18.21 45.47 12.06
N PRO A 386 18.45 45.50 13.40
CA PRO A 386 17.83 44.58 14.36
C PRO A 386 16.33 44.43 14.09
N GLY A 387 15.90 43.18 13.93
CA GLY A 387 14.55 42.85 13.55
C GLY A 387 14.18 41.45 14.04
N ASN A 388 12.89 41.25 14.25
CA ASN A 388 12.30 39.97 14.60
C ASN A 388 11.14 39.70 13.66
N THR A 389 11.11 38.54 13.00
CA THR A 389 9.87 37.99 12.43
C THR A 389 9.54 36.70 13.12
N ILE A 390 8.27 36.53 13.43
CA ILE A 390 7.74 35.26 13.89
C ILE A 390 6.61 34.88 12.95
N VAL A 391 6.70 33.67 12.43
CA VAL A 391 5.64 33.07 11.63
C VAL A 391 5.13 31.86 12.35
N TYR A 392 3.84 31.62 12.21
CA TYR A 392 3.18 30.53 12.89
C TYR A 392 2.10 29.94 12.01
N MET A 393 1.66 28.77 12.44
CA MET A 393 0.48 28.10 11.96
C MET A 393 -0.30 27.58 13.16
N SER A 394 -1.62 27.60 13.03
CA SER A 394 -2.49 26.94 14.02
C SER A 394 -2.43 25.44 13.80
N LEU A 395 -2.12 24.69 14.87
CA LEU A 395 -2.09 23.23 14.88
C LEU A 395 -3.40 22.63 15.41
N GLY A 396 -4.27 23.44 16.03
CA GLY A 396 -5.55 23.00 16.60
C GLY A 396 -5.43 22.11 17.84
N LYS A 397 -4.23 21.95 18.40
CA LYS A 397 -3.94 21.14 19.60
C LYS A 397 -2.89 21.82 20.47
N GLY A 398 -2.93 21.54 21.78
CA GLY A 398 -1.98 22.08 22.76
C GLY A 398 -0.84 21.14 23.16
N ASP A 399 -1.02 19.84 22.93
CA ASP A 399 0.02 18.81 23.09
C ASP A 399 0.46 18.35 21.71
N TYR A 400 1.75 18.52 21.45
CA TYR A 400 2.36 18.26 20.16
C TYR A 400 3.89 18.26 20.24
N THR A 401 4.54 17.69 19.25
CA THR A 401 5.99 17.75 19.02
C THR A 401 6.27 18.52 17.74
N ILE A 402 7.05 19.59 17.82
CA ILE A 402 7.56 20.29 16.64
C ILE A 402 9.05 20.01 16.44
N SER A 403 9.49 19.92 15.20
CA SER A 403 10.89 19.91 14.84
C SER A 403 11.16 20.82 13.65
N CYS A 404 12.32 21.46 13.63
CA CYS A 404 12.78 22.20 12.47
C CYS A 404 14.30 22.06 12.34
N ASP A 405 14.75 21.95 11.10
CA ASP A 405 16.16 21.86 10.77
C ASP A 405 16.66 23.28 10.48
N PHE A 406 17.83 23.63 10.99
CA PHE A 406 18.49 24.89 10.70
C PHE A 406 19.97 24.67 10.40
N THR A 407 20.53 25.52 9.55
CA THR A 407 21.97 25.50 9.24
C THR A 407 22.67 26.63 9.97
N ALA A 408 23.65 26.33 10.81
CA ALA A 408 24.45 27.35 11.49
C ALA A 408 25.19 28.22 10.46
N PRO A 409 25.31 29.54 10.65
CA PRO A 409 26.01 30.41 9.71
C PRO A 409 27.49 30.02 9.61
N ALA A 410 28.11 30.32 8.46
CA ALA A 410 29.54 30.09 8.26
C ALA A 410 30.42 31.00 9.14
N SER A 411 29.92 32.18 9.49
CA SER A 411 30.56 33.15 10.37
C SER A 411 29.54 34.11 10.98
N GLY A 412 29.94 34.79 12.05
CA GLY A 412 29.16 35.87 12.65
C GLY A 412 28.15 35.43 13.72
N SER A 413 27.39 36.42 14.16
CA SER A 413 26.59 36.42 15.37
C SER A 413 25.11 36.22 15.05
N TRP A 414 24.53 35.07 15.41
CA TRP A 414 23.17 34.78 14.98
C TRP A 414 22.33 34.06 16.03
N SER A 415 21.01 34.30 15.96
CA SER A 415 20.03 33.60 16.77
C SER A 415 18.77 33.25 15.99
N GLY A 416 18.32 32.01 16.15
CA GLY A 416 17.05 31.54 15.63
C GLY A 416 16.08 31.19 16.75
N GLN A 417 14.81 31.02 16.38
CA GLN A 417 13.73 30.80 17.32
C GLN A 417 12.81 29.70 16.83
N ILE A 418 12.48 28.77 17.72
CA ILE A 418 11.32 27.88 17.57
C ILE A 418 10.28 28.32 18.59
N TRP A 419 9.05 28.54 18.12
CA TRP A 419 7.95 28.98 18.94
C TRP A 419 6.92 27.87 19.12
N THR A 420 6.51 27.66 20.35
CA THR A 420 5.48 26.68 20.71
C THR A 420 4.48 27.31 21.68
N ARG A 421 3.24 26.82 21.61
CA ARG A 421 2.06 27.34 22.29
C ARG A 421 1.99 28.85 22.14
N LEU A 422 2.07 29.33 20.91
CA LEU A 422 2.12 30.74 20.57
C LEU A 422 0.73 31.36 20.54
N GLY A 423 0.58 32.54 21.15
CA GLY A 423 -0.61 33.36 21.10
C GLY A 423 -0.72 34.14 19.80
N THR A 424 -1.94 34.26 19.29
CA THR A 424 -2.24 34.97 18.04
C THR A 424 -2.62 36.43 18.36
N GLY A 425 -1.64 37.33 18.45
CA GLY A 425 -1.88 38.75 18.71
C GLY A 425 -0.64 39.61 18.37
N THR A 426 -0.87 40.79 17.78
CA THR A 426 0.14 41.54 17.00
C THR A 426 1.27 42.19 17.80
N ILE A 427 1.20 42.27 19.13
CA ILE A 427 2.18 43.06 19.91
C ILE A 427 2.59 42.41 21.24
N ASN A 428 1.84 41.46 21.80
CA ASN A 428 2.15 40.84 23.09
C ASN A 428 2.34 39.34 22.90
N GLN A 429 3.56 38.94 22.56
CA GLN A 429 3.90 37.54 22.31
C GLN A 429 3.71 36.76 23.62
N ASN A 430 2.78 35.82 23.60
CA ASN A 430 2.54 34.86 24.66
C ASN A 430 2.92 33.49 24.14
N GLY A 431 3.73 32.74 24.87
CA GLY A 431 4.09 31.37 24.50
C GLY A 431 5.42 30.92 25.07
N TYR A 432 5.93 29.81 24.55
CA TYR A 432 7.29 29.37 24.82
C TYR A 432 8.16 29.57 23.59
N GLN A 433 9.36 30.08 23.83
CA GLN A 433 10.37 30.33 22.83
C GLN A 433 11.59 29.47 23.15
N ILE A 434 12.07 28.75 22.15
CA ILE A 434 13.36 28.09 22.19
C ILE A 434 14.31 28.95 21.37
N PHE A 435 15.21 29.62 22.07
CA PHE A 435 16.17 30.55 21.52
C PHE A 435 17.55 29.90 21.48
N TYR A 436 18.10 29.72 20.29
CA TYR A 436 19.44 29.20 20.08
C TYR A 436 20.33 30.30 19.52
N ASP A 437 21.46 30.53 20.19
CA ASP A 437 22.35 31.66 19.96
C ASP A 437 23.78 31.17 19.72
N THR A 438 24.33 31.51 18.57
CA THR A 438 25.69 31.14 18.18
C THR A 438 26.76 32.01 18.83
N ASN A 439 26.40 33.16 19.40
CA ASN A 439 27.33 34.02 20.12
C ASN A 439 27.64 33.50 21.50
N THR A 440 26.57 33.19 22.23
CA THR A 440 26.69 32.69 23.60
C THR A 440 26.86 31.19 23.65
N ASN A 441 26.77 30.50 22.49
CA ASN A 441 26.86 29.03 22.37
C ASN A 441 25.85 28.35 23.29
N LYS A 442 24.60 28.82 23.28
CA LYS A 442 23.54 28.36 24.18
C LYS A 442 22.22 28.13 23.47
N ILE A 443 21.49 27.14 23.96
CA ILE A 443 20.06 26.96 23.76
C ILE A 443 19.37 27.32 25.07
N THR A 444 18.35 28.17 24.99
CA THR A 444 17.53 28.57 26.13
C THR A 444 16.06 28.32 25.82
N LEU A 445 15.33 27.82 26.83
CA LEU A 445 13.88 27.76 26.82
C LEU A 445 13.36 28.93 27.66
N GLN A 446 12.50 29.74 27.08
CA GLN A 446 11.97 30.95 27.70
C GLN A 446 10.44 30.92 27.62
N LYS A 447 9.79 31.32 28.71
CA LYS A 447 8.38 31.68 28.73
C LYS A 447 8.27 33.18 28.44
N VAL A 448 7.39 33.53 27.52
CA VAL A 448 7.14 34.93 27.12
C VAL A 448 5.73 35.28 27.54
N VAL A 449 5.56 36.27 28.42
CA VAL A 449 4.26 36.79 28.86
C VAL A 449 4.25 38.29 28.62
N SER A 450 3.42 38.78 27.69
CA SER A 450 3.37 40.21 27.34
C SER A 450 4.76 40.79 27.03
N ASN A 451 5.55 40.06 26.23
CA ASN A 451 6.95 40.35 25.87
C ASN A 451 7.97 40.35 27.02
N VAL A 452 7.58 39.88 28.21
CA VAL A 452 8.54 39.62 29.29
C VAL A 452 9.07 38.20 29.15
N PHE A 453 10.37 38.08 28.88
CA PHE A 453 11.07 36.81 28.69
C PHE A 453 11.59 36.30 30.04
N THR A 454 11.12 35.13 30.46
CA THR A 454 11.55 34.47 31.70
C THR A 454 12.13 33.09 31.35
N PRO A 455 13.39 32.78 31.72
CA PRO A 455 13.94 31.45 31.50
C PRO A 455 13.12 30.35 32.19
N VAL A 456 12.95 29.22 31.51
CA VAL A 456 12.27 28.03 32.02
C VAL A 456 13.18 26.83 31.79
N GLY A 457 13.76 26.31 32.87
CA GLY A 457 14.82 25.30 32.81
C GLY A 457 16.23 25.89 32.71
N THR A 458 17.23 25.01 32.70
CA THR A 458 18.64 25.41 32.61
C THR A 458 19.07 25.55 31.16
N ALA A 459 19.81 26.62 30.84
CA ALA A 459 20.38 26.82 29.51
C ALA A 459 21.35 25.67 29.15
N TYR A 460 21.26 25.17 27.92
CA TYR A 460 22.13 24.12 27.41
C TYR A 460 23.26 24.74 26.59
N SER A 461 24.52 24.52 27.01
CA SER A 461 25.68 24.99 26.26
C SER A 461 25.99 24.06 25.09
N TYR A 462 26.20 24.62 23.90
CA TYR A 462 26.52 23.85 22.70
C TYR A 462 27.42 24.64 21.76
N THR A 463 28.49 24.00 21.27
CA THR A 463 29.41 24.60 20.30
C THR A 463 28.94 24.29 18.88
N TRP A 464 28.63 25.33 18.11
CA TRP A 464 28.12 25.19 16.75
C TRP A 464 29.26 24.97 15.75
N ALA A 465 29.18 23.91 14.95
CA ALA A 465 30.04 23.76 13.79
C ALA A 465 29.55 24.67 12.66
N ALA A 466 30.44 25.49 12.09
CA ALA A 466 30.11 26.40 11.00
C ALA A 466 29.48 25.64 9.82
N SER A 467 28.35 26.14 9.29
CA SER A 467 27.60 25.54 8.18
C SER A 467 27.04 24.14 8.42
N ALA A 468 27.09 23.60 9.65
CA ALA A 468 26.43 22.34 9.97
C ALA A 468 24.91 22.53 10.07
N THR A 469 24.16 21.50 9.65
CA THR A 469 22.70 21.46 9.84
C THR A 469 22.39 20.70 11.12
N HIS A 470 21.52 21.28 11.93
CA HIS A 470 21.06 20.74 13.20
C HIS A 470 19.55 20.63 13.21
N THR A 471 19.02 19.67 13.95
CA THR A 471 17.57 19.49 14.16
C THR A 471 17.24 19.85 15.60
N LEU A 472 16.37 20.84 15.79
CA LEU A 472 15.83 21.13 17.12
C LEU A 472 14.39 20.64 17.21
N THR A 473 14.13 19.82 18.22
CA THR A 473 12.82 19.20 18.47
C THR A 473 12.30 19.66 19.83
N VAL A 474 11.02 20.01 19.89
CA VAL A 474 10.32 20.45 21.10
C VAL A 474 9.08 19.60 21.27
N SER A 475 8.97 18.88 22.38
CA SER A 475 7.80 18.07 22.74
C SER A 475 7.05 18.70 23.90
N MET A 476 5.74 18.88 23.72
CA MET A 476 4.81 19.45 24.70
C MET A 476 3.79 18.39 25.11
N SER A 477 3.69 18.10 26.41
CA SER A 477 2.67 17.18 26.95
C SER A 477 2.18 17.68 28.30
N GLY A 478 0.94 18.20 28.34
CA GLY A 478 0.40 18.87 29.51
C GLY A 478 1.30 20.04 29.94
N SER A 479 1.88 19.98 31.13
CA SER A 479 2.86 20.95 31.63
C SER A 479 4.33 20.57 31.35
N SER A 480 4.59 19.39 30.80
CA SER A 480 5.94 18.92 30.48
C SER A 480 6.43 19.51 29.17
N ILE A 481 7.66 20.01 29.19
CA ILE A 481 8.35 20.59 28.03
C ILE A 481 9.71 19.91 27.90
N MET A 482 9.99 19.34 26.72
CA MET A 482 11.28 18.75 26.40
C MET A 482 11.83 19.38 25.13
N VAL A 483 13.08 19.82 25.18
CA VAL A 483 13.85 20.31 24.02
C VAL A 483 14.98 19.34 23.74
N GLN A 484 15.12 18.95 22.48
CA GLN A 484 16.19 18.08 22.01
C GLN A 484 16.95 18.76 20.86
N LEU A 485 18.26 18.54 20.82
CA LEU A 485 19.13 18.93 19.72
C LEU A 485 19.75 17.67 19.14
N ASP A 486 19.56 17.44 17.84
CA ASP A 486 20.11 16.28 17.12
C ASP A 486 19.75 14.94 17.79
N GLY A 487 18.53 14.87 18.36
CA GLY A 487 18.01 13.71 19.09
C GLY A 487 18.44 13.61 20.55
N ALA A 488 19.43 14.38 21.00
CA ALA A 488 19.86 14.42 22.40
C ALA A 488 19.03 15.41 23.23
N THR A 489 18.62 15.03 24.44
CA THR A 489 17.89 15.93 25.35
C THR A 489 18.77 17.10 25.79
N ALA A 490 18.39 18.31 25.39
CA ALA A 490 19.07 19.55 25.74
C ALA A 490 18.48 20.19 26.99
N ILE A 491 17.15 20.31 27.06
CA ILE A 491 16.43 20.94 28.18
C ILE A 491 15.19 20.11 28.51
N THR A 492 14.92 19.91 29.80
CA THR A 492 13.63 19.43 30.31
C THR A 492 13.11 20.42 31.34
N ALA A 493 11.83 20.76 31.25
CA ALA A 493 11.20 21.70 32.18
C ALA A 493 9.73 21.35 32.43
N THR A 494 9.16 21.95 33.46
CA THR A 494 7.73 21.87 33.77
C THR A 494 7.19 23.28 33.98
N ASP A 495 6.21 23.68 33.17
CA ASP A 495 5.52 24.96 33.29
C ASP A 495 4.09 24.82 32.72
N SER A 496 3.09 25.29 33.47
CA SER A 496 1.67 25.12 33.13
C SER A 496 1.02 26.38 32.55
N THR A 497 1.78 27.46 32.32
CA THR A 497 1.22 28.77 31.96
C THR A 497 0.36 28.71 30.69
N TYR A 498 0.80 27.94 29.69
CA TYR A 498 0.09 27.78 28.42
C TYR A 498 -0.40 26.36 28.16
N ALA A 499 -0.43 25.50 29.20
CA ALA A 499 -0.84 24.11 29.04
C ALA A 499 -2.23 24.02 28.40
N ASN A 500 -2.26 23.52 27.16
CA ASN A 500 -3.45 23.32 26.34
C ASN A 500 -4.28 24.57 25.96
N THR A 501 -3.82 25.78 26.27
CA THR A 501 -4.57 27.01 25.98
C THR A 501 -4.16 27.68 24.66
N LEU A 502 -2.91 27.52 24.24
CA LEU A 502 -2.39 28.06 22.98
C LEU A 502 -2.01 26.92 22.06
N GLN A 503 -2.49 26.97 20.81
CA GLN A 503 -2.52 25.83 19.89
C GLN A 503 -1.78 26.10 18.58
N SER A 504 -0.84 27.04 18.62
CA SER A 504 -0.06 27.44 17.45
C SER A 504 1.41 27.18 17.68
N ALA A 505 2.10 26.74 16.63
CA ALA A 505 3.54 26.62 16.61
C ALA A 505 4.11 27.38 15.43
N GLY A 506 5.40 27.69 15.53
CA GLY A 506 6.03 28.53 14.55
C GLY A 506 7.54 28.52 14.63
N VAL A 507 8.11 29.29 13.73
CA VAL A 507 9.53 29.54 13.62
C VAL A 507 9.72 31.04 13.54
N GLY A 508 10.82 31.52 14.09
CA GLY A 508 11.15 32.92 14.09
C GLY A 508 12.66 33.10 13.97
N TRP A 509 13.03 34.34 13.73
CA TRP A 509 14.42 34.75 13.58
C TRP A 509 14.62 36.05 14.33
N TYR A 510 15.79 36.21 14.92
CA TYR A 510 16.14 37.44 15.63
C TYR A 510 17.53 37.87 15.22
N TYR A 511 17.60 39.08 14.68
CA TYR A 511 18.84 39.67 14.24
C TYR A 511 19.43 40.55 15.35
N LEU A 512 20.62 40.17 15.85
CA LEU A 512 21.26 40.78 17.01
C LEU A 512 22.14 42.00 16.71
N GLY A 513 22.44 42.32 15.44
CA GLY A 513 23.20 43.53 15.10
C GLY A 513 24.28 43.38 14.03
N SER A 514 24.89 44.53 13.74
CA SER A 514 25.49 44.98 12.48
C SER A 514 26.60 44.08 11.90
N GLY A 515 26.23 43.26 10.92
CA GLY A 515 27.13 42.69 9.93
C GLY A 515 26.37 42.42 8.63
N SER A 516 26.99 42.63 7.47
CA SER A 516 26.40 42.16 6.21
C SER A 516 26.62 40.67 6.11
N TYR A 517 25.56 39.87 6.26
CA TYR A 517 25.62 38.42 6.12
C TYR A 517 25.44 38.05 4.65
N THR A 518 26.35 37.25 4.10
CA THR A 518 26.23 36.71 2.75
C THR A 518 25.48 35.37 2.73
N ASN A 519 25.46 34.65 3.86
CA ASN A 519 24.77 33.37 4.01
C ASN A 519 23.88 33.40 5.25
N TYR A 520 22.57 33.50 5.00
CA TYR A 520 21.56 33.40 6.04
C TYR A 520 21.30 31.92 6.39
N PRO A 521 21.05 31.63 7.68
CA PRO A 521 20.66 30.29 8.11
C PRO A 521 19.33 29.90 7.49
N THR A 522 19.28 28.73 6.87
CA THR A 522 18.09 28.22 6.19
C THR A 522 17.26 27.38 7.17
N LEU A 523 15.95 27.57 7.17
CA LEU A 523 15.00 26.66 7.82
C LEU A 523 14.62 25.59 6.82
N LYS A 524 14.60 24.33 7.28
CA LYS A 524 14.14 23.20 6.47
C LYS A 524 13.27 22.31 7.33
N ASN A 525 12.33 21.64 6.66
CA ASN A 525 11.56 20.54 7.23
C ASN A 525 10.89 20.89 8.57
N PHE A 526 10.12 21.98 8.61
CA PHE A 526 9.23 22.20 9.74
C PHE A 526 8.23 21.03 9.78
N ARG A 527 8.16 20.37 10.92
CA ARG A 527 7.28 19.22 11.18
C ARG A 527 6.58 19.49 12.50
N ALA A 528 5.27 19.34 12.56
CA ALA A 528 4.50 19.37 13.80
C ALA A 528 3.69 18.09 13.91
N LEU A 529 3.71 17.41 15.06
CA LEU A 529 3.15 16.11 15.43
C LEU A 529 2.19 16.22 16.60
#